data_AF-A0A931TSY3-F1
#
_entry.id   AF-A0A931TSY3-F1
#
_cell.length_a   1.000
_cell.length_b   1.000
_cell.length_c   1.000
_cell.angle_alpha   90.00
_cell.angle_beta   90.00
_cell.angle_gamma   90.00
#
_symmetry.space_group_name_H-M   'P 1'
#
loop_
_entity.id
_entity.type
_entity.pdbx_description
1 polymer ?
#
loop_
_entity_poly.entity_id
_entity_poly.type
_entity_poly.pdbx_seq_one_letter_code
_entity_poly.pdbx_strand_id
1 'polypeptide(L)'
;MKKTFLALSALALLAVSCKKDYNCTCNKTFSMPTLYWSSDSILYSNSYVLDEGTTVYTFKVKKKESEDKCKSFESTSTQNDYYGSTFYGDDPVTATKCSLSEK
;
A
#
# COMPACT_ATOMS: atom_id res chain seq x y z
N MET A 1 -20.26 18.41 56.09
CA MET A 1 -20.05 18.87 54.69
C MET A 1 -19.28 17.78 53.94
N LYS A 2 -19.97 17.00 53.09
CA LYS A 2 -19.38 15.92 52.26
C LYS A 2 -20.17 15.83 50.96
N LYS A 3 -19.78 16.58 49.92
CA LYS A 3 -20.40 16.51 48.59
C LYS A 3 -19.41 16.95 47.51
N THR A 4 -18.41 16.12 47.19
CA THR A 4 -17.54 16.38 46.02
C THR A 4 -16.70 15.14 45.66
N PHE A 5 -17.31 13.99 45.38
CA PHE A 5 -16.55 12.84 44.84
C PHE A 5 -17.37 11.97 43.87
N LEU A 6 -18.16 12.56 42.96
CA LEU A 6 -18.86 11.77 41.93
C LEU A 6 -19.00 12.56 40.61
N ALA A 7 -17.90 13.07 40.07
CA ALA A 7 -17.91 13.76 38.76
C ALA A 7 -16.69 13.43 37.88
N LEU A 8 -16.04 12.28 38.09
CA LEU A 8 -14.88 11.83 37.30
C LEU A 8 -15.05 10.47 36.62
N SER A 9 -16.15 9.74 36.89
CA SER A 9 -16.39 8.42 36.30
C SER A 9 -17.00 8.46 34.89
N ALA A 10 -17.52 9.60 34.42
CA ALA A 10 -18.19 9.70 33.12
C ALA A 10 -17.24 9.86 31.93
N LEU A 11 -15.99 10.31 32.14
CA LEU A 11 -15.01 10.46 31.05
C LEU A 11 -14.27 9.16 30.71
N ALA A 12 -14.32 8.16 31.59
CA ALA A 12 -13.65 6.86 31.38
C ALA A 12 -14.45 5.91 30.45
N LEU A 13 -15.75 6.16 30.24
CA LEU A 13 -16.62 5.34 29.39
C LEU A 13 -16.53 5.69 27.88
N LEU A 14 -15.87 6.79 27.52
CA LEU A 14 -15.62 7.15 26.11
C LEU A 14 -14.35 6.50 25.54
N ALA A 15 -13.58 5.78 26.36
CA ALA A 15 -12.44 4.97 25.94
C ALA A 15 -12.84 3.52 25.58
N VAL A 16 -14.14 3.24 25.39
CA VAL A 16 -14.57 2.02 24.71
C VAL A 16 -14.06 2.13 23.28
N SER A 17 -12.91 1.50 23.06
CA SER A 17 -12.28 1.30 21.76
C SER A 17 -13.32 0.85 20.72
N CYS A 18 -13.93 1.80 20.01
CA CYS A 18 -14.80 1.52 18.88
C CYS A 18 -13.97 0.86 17.78
N LYS A 19 -13.90 -0.47 17.80
CA LYS A 19 -13.44 -1.26 16.66
C LYS A 19 -14.45 -0.98 15.55
N LYS A 20 -13.97 -0.49 14.43
CA LYS A 20 -14.78 -0.29 13.23
C LYS A 20 -14.31 -1.26 12.17
N ASP A 21 -15.17 -1.49 11.19
CA ASP A 21 -14.83 -2.26 10.01
C ASP A 21 -14.11 -1.33 9.03
N TYR A 22 -12.93 -1.74 8.59
CA TYR A 22 -12.11 -1.02 7.63
C TYR A 22 -11.80 -1.93 6.45
N ASN A 23 -11.83 -1.38 5.24
CA ASN A 23 -11.33 -2.04 4.03
C ASN A 23 -9.96 -1.47 3.68
N CYS A 24 -9.02 -2.36 3.39
CA CYS A 24 -7.73 -2.03 2.78
C CYS A 24 -7.75 -2.53 1.34
N THR A 25 -7.75 -1.60 0.39
CA THR A 25 -7.74 -1.89 -1.03
C THR A 25 -6.32 -1.72 -1.54
N CYS A 26 -5.71 -2.81 -2.00
CA CYS A 26 -4.36 -2.84 -2.54
C CYS A 26 -4.40 -3.06 -4.04
N ASN A 27 -3.78 -2.15 -4.78
CA ASN A 27 -3.59 -2.25 -6.22
C ASN A 27 -2.16 -2.66 -6.49
N LYS A 28 -2.00 -3.83 -7.10
CA LYS A 28 -0.75 -4.35 -7.62
C LYS A 28 -0.64 -3.97 -9.09
N THR A 29 0.49 -3.41 -9.46
CA THR A 29 0.82 -3.01 -10.83
C THR A 29 2.14 -3.67 -11.21
N PHE A 30 2.18 -4.29 -12.39
CA PHE A 30 3.42 -4.76 -13.00
C PHE A 30 3.70 -3.90 -14.23
N SER A 31 4.87 -3.25 -14.25
CA SER A 31 5.29 -2.38 -15.34
C SER A 31 6.62 -2.86 -15.93
N MET A 32 6.71 -2.84 -17.25
CA MET A 32 7.97 -3.11 -17.96
C MET A 32 8.43 -1.85 -18.71
N PRO A 33 9.75 -1.60 -18.75
CA PRO A 33 10.29 -0.64 -19.70
C PRO A 33 10.01 -1.11 -21.13
N THR A 34 9.77 -0.18 -22.05
CA THR A 34 9.88 -0.48 -23.49
C THR A 34 11.25 -0.01 -23.98
N LEU A 35 11.94 -0.88 -24.71
CA LEU A 35 13.21 -0.57 -25.35
C LEU A 35 13.01 -0.52 -26.85
N TYR A 36 13.35 0.60 -27.47
CA TYR A 36 13.39 0.72 -28.92
C TYR A 36 14.84 0.80 -29.40
N TRP A 37 15.17 -0.09 -30.34
CA TRP A 37 16.46 -0.10 -31.01
C TRP A 37 16.34 0.83 -32.23
N SER A 38 17.01 1.97 -32.18
CA SER A 38 17.34 2.73 -33.39
C SER A 38 18.73 2.29 -33.84
N SER A 39 19.01 2.39 -35.15
CA SER A 39 20.22 1.86 -35.80
C SER A 39 21.54 2.21 -35.11
N ASP A 40 21.58 3.27 -34.29
CA ASP A 40 22.78 3.74 -33.57
C ASP A 40 22.58 4.00 -32.06
N SER A 41 21.40 3.75 -31.48
CA SER A 41 21.17 3.99 -30.04
C SER A 41 19.95 3.26 -29.46
N ILE A 42 20.05 2.87 -28.18
CA ILE A 42 18.92 2.41 -27.35
C ILE A 42 18.18 3.66 -26.85
N LEU A 43 16.94 3.84 -27.28
CA LEU A 43 16.05 4.86 -26.74
C LEU A 43 15.13 4.20 -25.71
N TYR A 44 15.15 4.72 -24.48
CA TYR A 44 14.20 4.34 -23.44
C TYR A 44 12.86 5.01 -23.75
N SER A 45 11.81 4.20 -23.89
CA SER A 45 10.43 4.72 -23.90
C SER A 45 9.72 4.38 -22.59
N ASN A 46 8.67 5.15 -22.32
CA ASN A 46 7.88 5.10 -21.09
C ASN A 46 7.57 3.66 -20.64
N SER A 47 7.63 3.42 -19.33
CA SER A 47 7.14 2.19 -18.73
C SER A 47 5.65 2.05 -18.99
N TYR A 48 5.24 0.87 -19.44
CA TYR A 48 3.83 0.54 -19.66
C TYR A 48 3.40 -0.49 -18.63
N VAL A 49 2.16 -0.36 -18.15
CA VAL A 49 1.57 -1.31 -17.22
C VAL A 49 1.10 -2.52 -18.01
N LEU A 50 1.59 -3.69 -17.61
CA LEU A 50 1.31 -4.97 -18.25
C LEU A 50 0.17 -5.72 -17.57
N ASP A 51 0.11 -5.63 -16.25
CA ASP A 51 -0.88 -6.32 -15.44
C ASP A 51 -1.25 -5.47 -14.22
N GLU A 52 -2.54 -5.49 -13.89
CA GLU A 52 -3.11 -4.80 -12.73
C GLU A 52 -4.04 -5.74 -11.98
N GLY A 53 -3.88 -5.79 -10.67
CA GLY A 53 -4.74 -6.58 -9.79
C GLY A 53 -5.17 -5.76 -8.58
N THR A 54 -6.44 -5.85 -8.24
CA THR A 54 -6.98 -5.23 -7.01
C THR A 54 -7.37 -6.32 -6.02
N THR A 55 -6.85 -6.22 -4.80
CA THR A 55 -7.24 -7.07 -3.68
C THR A 55 -7.79 -6.23 -2.55
N VAL A 56 -8.89 -6.68 -1.93
CA VAL A 56 -9.51 -6.00 -0.79
C VAL A 56 -9.41 -6.89 0.44
N TYR A 57 -8.84 -6.34 1.52
CA TYR A 57 -8.78 -6.96 2.83
C TYR A 57 -9.70 -6.22 3.80
N THR A 58 -10.39 -6.92 4.69
CA THR A 58 -11.25 -6.30 5.71
C THR A 58 -10.71 -6.56 7.11
N PHE A 59 -10.61 -5.49 7.91
CA PHE A 59 -10.14 -5.54 9.29
C PHE A 59 -11.19 -4.96 10.24
N LYS A 60 -11.44 -5.64 11.36
CA LYS A 60 -12.32 -5.16 12.44
C LYS A 60 -11.51 -4.80 13.68
N VAL A 61 -10.72 -3.75 13.58
CA VAL A 61 -9.77 -3.32 14.62
C VAL A 61 -9.78 -1.80 14.77
N LYS A 62 -8.89 -1.26 15.60
CA LYS A 62 -8.71 0.19 15.73
C LYS A 62 -8.11 0.74 14.43
N LYS A 63 -8.50 1.96 14.05
CA LYS A 63 -7.99 2.65 12.84
C LYS A 63 -6.46 2.52 12.67
N LYS A 64 -5.69 2.83 13.72
CA LYS A 64 -4.22 2.77 13.68
C LYS A 64 -3.69 1.36 13.37
N GLU A 65 -4.28 0.33 13.97
CA GLU A 65 -3.89 -1.06 13.69
C GLU A 65 -4.29 -1.46 12.26
N SER A 66 -5.44 -0.99 11.75
CA SER A 66 -5.83 -1.18 10.36
C SER A 66 -4.88 -0.47 9.38
N GLU A 67 -4.42 0.73 9.71
CA GLU A 67 -3.43 1.48 8.92
C GLU A 67 -2.09 0.73 8.86
N ASP A 68 -1.59 0.26 10.00
CA ASP A 68 -0.33 -0.49 10.09
C ASP A 68 -0.41 -1.79 9.28
N LYS A 69 -1.52 -2.54 9.42
CA LYS A 69 -1.76 -3.74 8.61
C LYS A 69 -1.87 -3.42 7.12
N CYS A 70 -2.60 -2.38 6.76
CA CYS A 70 -2.80 -2.02 5.36
C CYS A 70 -1.48 -1.62 4.68
N LYS A 71 -0.65 -0.84 5.38
CA LYS A 71 0.70 -0.46 4.90
C LYS A 71 1.64 -1.66 4.81
N SER A 72 1.47 -2.70 5.64
CA SER A 72 2.33 -3.88 5.56
C SER A 72 2.22 -4.67 4.26
N PHE A 73 1.15 -4.45 3.47
CA PHE A 73 1.01 -5.04 2.14
C PHE A 73 1.64 -4.19 1.03
N GLU A 74 2.01 -2.94 1.32
CA GLU A 74 2.69 -2.09 0.35
C GLU A 74 4.07 -2.65 0.07
N SER A 75 4.41 -2.74 -1.20
CA SER A 75 5.69 -3.27 -1.64
C SER A 75 6.08 -2.64 -2.96
N THR A 76 7.37 -2.54 -3.18
CA THR A 76 7.94 -2.23 -4.49
C THR A 76 9.11 -3.16 -4.68
N SER A 77 9.07 -3.95 -5.73
CA SER A 77 10.10 -4.90 -6.08
C SER A 77 10.51 -4.66 -7.51
N THR A 78 11.80 -4.47 -7.68
CA THR A 78 12.46 -4.42 -8.97
C THR A 78 12.96 -5.83 -9.29
N GLN A 79 12.60 -6.37 -10.45
CA GLN A 79 13.11 -7.67 -10.89
C GLN A 79 14.35 -7.43 -11.74
N ASN A 80 15.53 -7.61 -11.13
CA ASN A 80 16.79 -7.55 -11.85
C ASN A 80 17.02 -8.92 -12.52
N ASP A 81 16.44 -9.12 -13.69
CA ASP A 81 16.76 -10.28 -14.50
C ASP A 81 18.17 -10.10 -15.07
N TYR A 82 19.15 -10.72 -14.41
CA TYR A 82 20.56 -10.72 -14.77
C TYR A 82 20.81 -11.55 -16.04
N TYR A 83 20.24 -11.15 -17.18
CA TYR A 83 20.56 -11.71 -18.50
C TYR A 83 21.75 -10.98 -19.10
N GLY A 84 22.95 -11.24 -18.54
CA GLY A 84 24.28 -11.28 -19.21
C GLY A 84 24.65 -10.25 -20.29
N SER A 85 23.94 -9.15 -20.45
CA SER A 85 24.11 -8.18 -21.52
C SER A 85 23.71 -6.83 -21.00
N THR A 86 24.59 -5.86 -21.26
CA THR A 86 24.51 -4.44 -20.93
C THR A 86 23.19 -3.82 -21.39
N PHE A 87 22.13 -3.97 -20.60
CA PHE A 87 20.89 -3.21 -20.75
C PHE A 87 20.89 -2.07 -19.73
N TYR A 88 21.08 -0.85 -20.22
CA TYR A 88 21.04 0.38 -19.43
C TYR A 88 19.59 0.88 -19.20
N GLY A 89 18.59 -0.02 -19.15
CA GLY A 89 17.18 0.36 -18.98
C GLY A 89 16.68 0.22 -17.54
N ASP A 90 15.64 0.99 -17.20
CA ASP A 90 14.91 0.83 -15.94
C ASP A 90 14.40 -0.61 -15.83
N ASP A 91 14.78 -1.32 -14.78
CA ASP A 91 14.36 -2.70 -14.55
C ASP A 91 12.83 -2.82 -14.40
N PRO A 92 12.21 -3.97 -14.76
CA PRO A 92 10.80 -4.20 -14.52
C PRO A 92 10.41 -4.02 -13.05
N VAL A 93 9.30 -3.33 -12.81
CA VAL A 93 8.84 -2.96 -11.46
C VAL A 93 7.50 -3.59 -11.18
N THR A 94 7.40 -4.24 -10.03
CA THR A 94 6.13 -4.61 -9.40
C THR A 94 5.89 -3.69 -8.22
N ALA A 95 4.80 -2.93 -8.22
CA ALA A 95 4.42 -2.06 -7.12
C ALA A 95 3.03 -2.42 -6.59
N THR A 96 2.91 -2.56 -5.27
CA THR A 96 1.64 -2.71 -4.56
C THR A 96 1.41 -1.46 -3.72
N LYS A 97 0.33 -0.74 -4.00
CA LYS A 97 -0.08 0.46 -3.25
C LYS A 97 -1.41 0.20 -2.58
N CYS A 98 -1.54 0.57 -1.31
CA CYS A 98 -2.73 0.25 -0.53
C CYS A 98 -3.40 1.53 -0.01
N SER A 99 -4.73 1.47 0.12
CA SER A 99 -5.54 2.57 0.66
C SER A 99 -6.54 2.03 1.67
N LEU A 100 -6.66 2.72 2.80
CA LEU A 100 -7.58 2.34 3.86
C LEU A 100 -8.85 3.20 3.78
N SER A 101 -10.02 2.57 3.81
CA SER A 101 -11.32 3.23 3.94
C SER A 101 -12.12 2.63 5.10
N GLU A 102 -12.87 3.48 5.81
CA GLU A 102 -13.90 2.99 6.76
C GLU A 102 -15.05 2.38 5.95
N LYS A 103 -15.62 1.28 6.44
CA LYS A 103 -16.76 0.60 5.81
C LYS A 103 -18.08 1.15 6.32
#